data_AF-A0A261W9D5-F1
#
_entry.id   AF-A0A261W9D5-F1
#
_cell.length_a   1.000
_cell.length_b   1.000
_cell.length_c   1.000
_cell.angle_alpha   90.00
_cell.angle_beta   90.00
_cell.angle_gamma   90.00
#
_symmetry.space_group_name_H-M   'P 1'
#
loop_
_entity.id
_entity.type
_entity.pdbx_description
1 polymer ?
#
loop_
_entity_poly.entity_id
_entity_poly.type
_entity_poly.pdbx_seq_one_letter_code
_entity_poly.pdbx_strand_id
1 'polypeptide(L)'
;MADYKSNWLGSDDDAYTDLAMETAILDNRYDLQYVLYLLALHRQLKTRMADYDYDQHMGGALYLFLRGSRSASQGAYFTRPPRELIESLDLLFQGKPLTPDLPGALA
;
A
#
# COMPACT_ATOMS: atom_id res chain seq x y z
N MET A 1 -5.51 5.72 -0.19
CA MET A 1 -6.47 4.69 -0.64
C MET A 1 -6.96 3.93 0.58
N ALA A 2 -8.23 3.58 0.65
CA ALA A 2 -8.78 2.76 1.74
C ALA A 2 -9.52 1.54 1.16
N ASP A 3 -9.27 0.36 1.73
CA ASP A 3 -9.90 -0.92 1.36
C ASP A 3 -10.39 -1.63 2.64
N TYR A 4 -11.58 -2.23 2.57
CA TYR A 4 -12.22 -2.88 3.71
C TYR A 4 -12.13 -4.40 3.57
N LYS A 5 -11.62 -5.06 4.61
CA LYS A 5 -11.41 -6.50 4.67
C LYS A 5 -12.29 -7.13 5.74
N SER A 6 -13.02 -8.17 5.36
CA SER A 6 -13.82 -8.99 6.28
C SER A 6 -13.11 -10.29 6.66
N ASN A 7 -11.79 -10.37 6.45
CA ASN A 7 -10.95 -11.53 6.72
C ASN A 7 -11.07 -11.95 8.20
N TRP A 8 -11.05 -13.26 8.43
CA TRP A 8 -11.09 -13.83 9.77
C TRP A 8 -9.66 -14.17 10.20
N LEU A 9 -9.17 -13.52 11.27
CA LEU A 9 -7.84 -13.76 11.84
C LEU A 9 -7.89 -14.55 13.16
N GLY A 10 -9.09 -14.69 13.74
CA GLY A 10 -9.35 -15.41 14.99
C GLY A 10 -10.72 -15.08 15.57
N SER A 11 -11.01 -15.64 16.73
CA SER A 11 -12.34 -15.62 17.38
C SER A 11 -12.74 -14.27 17.98
N ASP A 12 -11.77 -13.43 18.33
CA ASP A 12 -11.96 -12.19 19.07
C ASP A 12 -11.08 -11.07 18.50
N ASP A 13 -11.25 -9.86 19.04
CA ASP A 13 -10.51 -8.67 18.63
C ASP A 13 -8.99 -8.80 18.88
N ASP A 14 -8.56 -9.59 19.87
CA ASP A 14 -7.14 -9.79 20.19
C ASP A 14 -6.38 -10.55 19.08
N ALA A 15 -7.11 -11.27 18.21
CA ALA A 15 -6.54 -11.90 17.03
C ALA A 15 -6.09 -10.91 15.94
N TYR A 16 -6.54 -9.65 15.99
CA TYR A 16 -6.24 -8.61 14.99
C TYR A 16 -5.06 -7.74 15.43
N THR A 17 -3.95 -8.38 15.80
CA THR A 17 -2.67 -7.69 16.06
C THR A 17 -2.05 -7.16 14.77
N ASP A 18 -1.14 -6.19 14.88
CA ASP A 18 -0.41 -5.65 13.72
C ASP A 18 0.29 -6.78 12.94
N LEU A 19 0.95 -7.70 13.64
CA LEU A 19 1.65 -8.84 13.05
C LEU A 19 0.69 -9.81 12.35
N ALA A 20 -0.47 -10.10 12.94
CA ALA A 20 -1.46 -10.98 12.33
C ALA A 20 -2.07 -10.35 11.06
N MET A 21 -2.35 -9.05 11.10
CA MET A 21 -2.83 -8.32 9.94
C MET A 21 -1.77 -8.23 8.84
N GLU A 22 -0.51 -7.96 9.18
CA GLU A 22 0.60 -7.96 8.23
C GLU A 22 0.78 -9.34 7.57
N THR A 23 0.72 -10.42 8.35
CA THR A 23 0.77 -11.79 7.83
C THR A 23 -0.37 -12.03 6.85
N ALA A 24 -1.60 -11.63 7.19
CA ALA A 24 -2.74 -11.77 6.30
C ALA A 24 -2.62 -10.93 5.02
N ILE A 25 -2.02 -9.74 5.09
CA ILE A 25 -1.71 -8.89 3.93
C ILE A 25 -0.77 -9.65 2.97
N LEU A 26 0.29 -10.25 3.49
CA LEU A 26 1.27 -10.99 2.70
C LEU A 26 0.69 -12.30 2.13
N ASP A 27 0.00 -13.10 2.94
CA ASP A 27 -0.58 -14.38 2.54
C ASP A 27 -1.59 -14.24 1.40
N ASN A 28 -2.38 -13.17 1.42
CA ASN A 28 -3.39 -12.90 0.40
C ASN A 28 -2.86 -12.03 -0.76
N ARG A 29 -1.56 -11.71 -0.75
CA ARG A 29 -0.92 -10.83 -1.74
C ARG A 29 -1.59 -9.45 -1.87
N TYR A 30 -2.12 -8.95 -0.75
CA TYR A 30 -2.66 -7.59 -0.69
C TYR A 30 -1.53 -6.55 -0.78
N ASP A 31 -0.28 -6.95 -0.54
CA ASP A 31 0.92 -6.18 -0.85
C ASP A 31 0.96 -5.70 -2.31
N LEU A 32 0.78 -6.65 -3.23
CA LEU A 32 0.73 -6.36 -4.65
C LEU A 32 -0.52 -5.54 -5.01
N GLN A 33 -1.66 -5.84 -4.36
CA GLN A 33 -2.91 -5.12 -4.59
C GLN A 33 -2.75 -3.62 -4.30
N TYR A 34 -2.23 -3.26 -3.12
CA TYR A 34 -2.11 -1.84 -2.77
C TYR A 34 -1.06 -1.14 -3.61
N VAL A 35 0.03 -1.81 -4.01
CA VAL A 35 1.05 -1.21 -4.88
C VAL A 35 0.44 -0.83 -6.22
N LEU A 36 -0.35 -1.71 -6.84
CA LEU A 36 -1.00 -1.44 -8.12
C LEU A 36 -2.06 -0.34 -8.00
N TYR A 37 -2.82 -0.30 -6.90
CA TYR A 37 -3.80 0.76 -6.67
C TYR A 37 -3.12 2.12 -6.46
N LEU A 38 -2.02 2.15 -5.72
CA LEU A 38 -1.24 3.37 -5.52
C LEU A 38 -0.54 3.84 -6.79
N LEU A 39 -0.08 2.92 -7.66
CA LEU A 39 0.43 3.27 -8.98
C LEU A 39 -0.65 3.91 -9.86
N ALA A 40 -1.85 3.32 -9.90
CA ALA A 40 -2.97 3.89 -10.64
C ALA A 40 -3.33 5.29 -10.12
N LEU A 41 -3.40 5.46 -8.80
CA LEU A 41 -3.66 6.76 -8.17
C LEU A 41 -2.54 7.76 -8.45
N HIS A 42 -1.28 7.34 -8.36
CA HIS A 42 -0.11 8.17 -8.67
C HIS A 42 -0.22 8.75 -10.09
N ARG A 43 -0.50 7.91 -11.09
CA ARG A 43 -0.69 8.33 -12.48
C ARG A 43 -1.87 9.29 -12.63
N GLN A 44 -2.99 8.99 -11.98
CA GLN A 44 -4.17 9.84 -12.03
C GLN A 44 -3.89 11.24 -11.45
N LEU A 45 -3.25 11.32 -10.28
CA LEU A 45 -2.89 12.59 -9.64
C LEU A 45 -1.91 13.38 -10.50
N LYS A 46 -0.85 12.74 -11.01
CA LYS A 46 0.13 13.36 -11.92
C LYS A 46 -0.51 13.98 -13.17
N THR A 47 -1.62 13.41 -13.67
CA THR A 47 -2.35 13.95 -14.83
C THR A 47 -3.31 15.10 -14.50
N ARG A 48 -3.72 15.25 -13.24
CA ARG A 48 -4.81 16.17 -12.82
C ARG A 48 -4.35 17.32 -11.94
N MET A 49 -3.22 17.17 -11.28
CA MET A 49 -2.70 18.14 -10.32
C MET A 49 -1.40 18.72 -10.88
N ALA A 50 -1.40 20.02 -11.13
CA ALA A 50 -0.17 20.76 -11.38
C ALA A 50 0.72 20.66 -10.13
N ASP A 51 2.04 20.55 -10.33
CA ASP A 51 3.03 20.43 -9.24
C ASP A 51 2.83 19.22 -8.31
N TYR A 52 2.25 18.12 -8.83
CA TYR A 52 2.11 16.89 -8.07
C TYR A 52 3.47 16.31 -7.64
N ASP A 53 3.63 16.24 -6.32
CA ASP A 53 4.72 15.58 -5.61
C ASP A 53 4.21 14.36 -4.82
N TYR A 54 4.81 13.19 -5.01
CA TYR A 54 4.38 11.96 -4.32
C TYR A 54 4.47 12.05 -2.79
N ASP A 55 5.55 12.61 -2.23
CA ASP A 55 5.80 12.57 -0.79
C ASP A 55 4.86 13.51 -0.03
N GLN A 56 4.43 14.58 -0.70
CA GLN A 56 3.49 15.57 -0.19
C GLN A 56 2.02 15.17 -0.39
N HIS A 57 1.67 14.60 -1.55
CA HIS A 57 0.28 14.39 -1.92
C HIS A 57 -0.20 12.94 -1.79
N MET A 58 0.71 11.95 -1.74
CA MET A 58 0.33 10.55 -1.61
C MET A 58 0.26 10.11 -0.14
N GLY A 59 -0.95 9.72 0.28
CA GLY A 59 -1.21 9.24 1.64
C GLY A 59 -1.01 7.73 1.87
N GLY A 60 -0.65 6.94 0.85
CA GLY A 60 -0.49 5.49 0.99
C GLY A 60 -1.82 4.71 1.03
N ALA A 61 -1.77 3.52 1.62
CA ALA A 61 -2.84 2.53 1.65
C ALA A 61 -3.26 2.22 3.10
N LEU A 62 -4.58 2.19 3.33
CA LEU A 62 -5.21 1.83 4.59
C LEU A 62 -6.12 0.62 4.37
N TYR A 63 -5.85 -0.47 5.08
CA TYR A 63 -6.65 -1.68 5.08
C TYR A 63 -7.37 -1.78 6.42
N LEU A 64 -8.70 -1.86 6.37
CA LEU A 64 -9.55 -1.93 7.54
C LEU A 64 -10.12 -3.34 7.70
N PHE A 65 -9.52 -4.12 8.60
CA PHE A 65 -10.01 -5.42 9.03
C PHE A 65 -11.22 -5.24 9.96
N LEU A 66 -12.42 -5.24 9.38
CA LEU A 66 -13.67 -4.87 10.04
C LEU A 66 -13.94 -5.65 11.34
N ARG A 67 -13.51 -6.91 11.38
CA ARG A 67 -13.71 -7.81 12.53
C ARG A 67 -12.80 -7.51 13.72
N GLY A 68 -11.75 -6.71 13.53
CA GLY A 68 -10.83 -6.27 14.58
C GLY A 68 -11.06 -4.84 15.04
N SER A 69 -12.21 -4.23 14.74
CA SER A 69 -12.47 -2.81 15.00
C SER A 69 -12.35 -2.39 16.48
N ARG A 70 -12.36 -3.33 17.42
CA ARG A 70 -12.18 -3.06 18.86
C ARG A 70 -10.85 -3.57 19.40
N SER A 71 -9.96 -4.09 18.54
CA SER A 71 -8.61 -4.47 18.92
C SER A 71 -7.76 -3.23 19.26
N ALA A 72 -6.59 -3.45 19.86
CA ALA A 72 -5.63 -2.37 20.10
C ALA A 72 -5.17 -1.68 18.79
N SER A 73 -5.12 -2.41 17.67
CA SER A 73 -4.82 -1.86 16.33
C SER A 73 -6.03 -1.22 15.66
N GLN A 74 -7.23 -1.35 16.26
CA GLN A 74 -8.52 -0.96 15.69
C GLN A 74 -8.81 -1.60 14.32
N GLY A 75 -8.15 -2.72 14.03
CA GLY A 75 -8.21 -3.39 12.74
C GLY A 75 -7.60 -2.58 11.60
N ALA A 76 -6.77 -1.57 11.88
CA ALA A 76 -6.19 -0.69 10.88
C ALA A 76 -4.76 -1.10 10.55
N TYR A 77 -4.54 -1.54 9.31
CA TYR A 77 -3.21 -1.72 8.74
C TYR A 77 -2.92 -0.57 7.78
N PHE A 78 -1.85 0.19 8.03
CA PHE A 78 -1.44 1.31 7.20
C PHE A 78 -0.04 1.08 6.62
N THR A 79 0.13 1.36 5.33
CA THR A 79 1.43 1.35 4.69
C THR A 79 1.52 2.41 3.60
N ARG A 80 2.70 3.01 3.45
CA ARG A 80 3.02 3.88 2.32
C ARG A 80 4.29 3.35 1.67
N PRO A 81 4.18 2.66 0.52
CA PRO A 81 5.35 2.23 -0.24
C PRO A 81 6.27 3.42 -0.57
N PRO A 82 7.58 3.18 -0.69
CA PRO A 82 8.52 4.22 -1.06
C PRO A 82 8.21 4.78 -2.45
N ARG A 83 8.49 6.08 -2.66
CA ARG A 83 8.31 6.77 -3.96
C ARG A 83 8.99 5.98 -5.07
N GLU A 84 10.20 5.54 -4.80
CA GLU A 84 11.10 4.88 -5.73
C GLU A 84 10.47 3.61 -6.31
N LEU A 85 9.74 2.84 -5.48
CA LEU A 85 9.03 1.66 -5.94
C LEU A 85 7.93 2.03 -6.94
N ILE A 86 7.12 3.04 -6.62
CA ILE A 86 6.00 3.45 -7.47
C ILE A 86 6.49 4.05 -8.79
N GLU A 87 7.52 4.89 -8.76
CA GLU A 87 8.11 5.50 -9.96
C GLU A 87 8.83 4.47 -10.83
N SER A 88 9.54 3.52 -10.22
CA SER A 88 10.16 2.41 -10.95
C SER A 88 9.11 1.54 -11.65
N LEU A 89 8.02 1.19 -10.96
CA LEU A 89 6.92 0.45 -11.57
C LEU A 89 6.23 1.27 -12.68
N ASP A 90 6.07 2.59 -12.50
CA ASP A 90 5.53 3.46 -13.54
C ASP A 90 6.37 3.38 -14.83
N LEU A 91 7.69 3.44 -14.72
CA LEU A 91 8.61 3.30 -15.85
C LEU A 91 8.51 1.92 -16.51
N LEU A 92 8.50 0.85 -15.72
CA LEU A 92 8.40 -0.52 -16.24
C LEU A 92 7.09 -0.74 -17.02
N PHE A 93 5.96 -0.22 -16.52
CA PHE A 93 4.69 -0.28 -17.24
C PHE A 93 4.65 0.59 -18.51
N GLN A 94 5.57 1.54 -18.67
CA GLN A 94 5.77 2.29 -19.91
C GLN A 94 6.76 1.60 -20.87
N GLY A 95 7.29 0.43 -20.51
CA GLY A 95 8.32 -0.28 -21.28
C GLY A 95 9.70 0.41 -21.24
N LYS A 96 9.92 1.31 -20.27
CA LYS A 96 11.20 2.01 -20.11
C LYS A 96 12.12 1.21 -19.18
N PRO A 97 13.43 1.14 -19.47
CA PRO A 97 14.38 0.50 -18.58
C PRO A 97 14.51 1.29 -17.28
N LEU A 98 14.76 0.57 -16.18
CA LEU A 98 15.26 1.19 -14.95
C LEU A 98 16.71 1.60 -15.19
N THR A 99 17.00 2.88 -15.12
CA THR A 99 18.39 3.36 -15.08
C THR A 99 18.99 3.03 -13.71
N PRO A 100 20.24 2.51 -13.64
CA PRO A 100 20.87 2.09 -12.37
C PRO A 100 21.01 3.17 -11.30
N ASP A 101 20.85 4.45 -11.65
CA ASP A 101 21.07 5.59 -10.73
C ASP A 101 19.83 5.98 -9.89
N LEU A 102 18.80 5.14 -9.81
CA LEU A 102 17.73 5.32 -8.83
C LEU A 102 18.23 4.87 -7.45
N PRO A 103 18.41 5.77 -6.47
CA PRO A 103 18.75 5.37 -5.10
C PRO A 103 17.62 4.46 -4.58
N GLY A 104 17.96 3.28 -4.04
CA GLY A 104 16.98 2.41 -3.37
C GLY A 104 16.43 1.24 -4.21
N ALA A 105 17.05 0.90 -5.34
CA ALA A 105 16.79 -0.38 -6.01
C ALA A 105 17.27 -1.55 -5.13
N LEU A 106 16.37 -2.05 -4.28
CA LEU A 106 16.44 -3.31 -3.54
C LEU A 106 17.64 -3.41 -2.57
N ALA A 107 17.44 -2.92 -1.36
CA ALA A 107 18.13 -3.39 -0.16
C ALA A 107 17.07 -3.80 0.87
#